data_AF-A0A9W4TDH9-F1
#
_entry.id   AF-A0A9W4TDH9-F1
#
_cell.length_a   1.000
_cell.length_b   1.000
_cell.length_c   1.000
_cell.angle_alpha   90.00
_cell.angle_beta   90.00
_cell.angle_gamma   90.00
#
_symmetry.space_group_name_H-M   'P 1'
#
loop_
_entity.id
_entity.type
_entity.pdbx_description
1 polymer ?
#
loop_
_entity_poly.entity_id
_entity_poly.type
_entity_poly.pdbx_seq_one_letter_code
_entity_poly.pdbx_strand_id
1 'polypeptide(L)'
;DSGKKLHEINFKFNNRDVLAWSIEHENQAEMKGLYSKVLEGLLIRRNSIKKRLALLNDKKEELEKKINLAEERDIVVTDTLKSEYSSVVFNIACLDAKQLALKVYMNTFYGEAGNSGSPFFLRALAGGVTSAGQRNIKLIANLVRSKRFSVKYGDTDSLYLVCPEE
;
A
#
# COMPACT_ATOMS: atom_id res chain seq x y z
N ASP A 1 -7.18 25.93 -26.01
CA ASP A 1 -6.26 24.97 -25.41
C ASP A 1 -6.25 25.19 -23.90
N SER A 2 -6.47 24.15 -23.09
CA SER A 2 -6.69 24.35 -21.64
C SER A 2 -5.41 24.51 -20.82
N GLY A 3 -4.24 24.37 -21.47
CA GLY A 3 -2.91 24.40 -20.83
C GLY A 3 -2.63 23.19 -19.92
N LYS A 4 -3.56 22.23 -19.83
CA LYS A 4 -3.45 21.06 -18.96
C LYS A 4 -2.61 19.99 -19.64
N LYS A 5 -1.60 19.50 -18.92
CA LYS A 5 -0.78 18.37 -19.33
C LYS A 5 -1.58 17.08 -19.26
N LEU A 6 -1.51 16.27 -20.31
CA LEU A 6 -2.23 15.01 -20.42
C LEU A 6 -1.26 13.84 -20.37
N HIS A 7 -1.67 12.80 -19.67
CA HIS A 7 -1.03 11.50 -19.66
C HIS A 7 -1.81 10.54 -20.56
N GLU A 8 -1.16 9.97 -21.55
CA GLU A 8 -1.75 8.93 -22.39
C GLU A 8 -1.87 7.61 -21.61
N ILE A 9 -3.04 6.99 -21.71
CA ILE A 9 -3.34 5.65 -21.22
C ILE A 9 -3.61 4.77 -22.42
N ASN A 10 -2.76 3.76 -22.63
CA ASN A 10 -2.87 2.83 -23.76
C ASN A 10 -2.66 1.39 -23.30
N PHE A 11 -3.65 0.54 -23.50
CA PHE A 11 -3.59 -0.88 -23.13
C PHE A 11 -4.54 -1.75 -23.97
N LYS A 12 -4.27 -3.05 -24.03
CA LYS A 12 -5.14 -4.03 -24.68
C LYS A 12 -6.21 -4.57 -23.73
N PHE A 13 -7.44 -4.63 -24.20
CA PHE A 13 -8.56 -5.27 -23.51
C PHE A 13 -9.42 -6.05 -24.52
N ASN A 14 -9.65 -7.35 -24.29
CA ASN A 14 -10.35 -8.23 -25.22
C ASN A 14 -9.85 -8.11 -26.67
N ASN A 15 -8.52 -8.13 -26.84
CA ASN A 15 -7.82 -7.98 -28.12
C ASN A 15 -8.09 -6.65 -28.86
N ARG A 16 -8.59 -5.63 -28.17
CA ARG A 16 -8.77 -4.28 -28.70
C ARG A 16 -7.89 -3.31 -27.95
N ASP A 17 -7.28 -2.38 -28.67
CA ASP A 17 -6.57 -1.27 -28.07
C ASP A 17 -7.57 -0.29 -27.46
N VAL A 18 -7.33 0.08 -26.21
CA VAL A 18 -8.08 1.10 -25.48
C VAL A 18 -7.15 2.27 -25.27
N LEU A 19 -7.52 3.40 -25.88
CA LEU A 19 -6.80 4.66 -25.77
C LEU A 19 -7.64 5.65 -24.95
N ALA A 20 -7.00 6.28 -23.97
CA ALA A 20 -7.60 7.30 -23.12
C ALA A 20 -6.54 8.29 -22.65
N TRP A 21 -6.99 9.35 -21.96
CA TRP A 21 -6.10 10.34 -21.36
C TRP A 21 -6.55 10.68 -19.94
N SER A 22 -5.58 10.93 -19.06
CA SER A 22 -5.82 11.52 -17.74
C SER A 22 -5.08 12.83 -17.61
N ILE A 23 -5.60 13.74 -16.80
CA ILE A 23 -4.91 14.99 -16.48
C ILE A 23 -3.72 14.68 -15.56
N GLU A 24 -2.53 15.12 -15.95
CA GLU A 24 -1.38 15.16 -15.06
C GLU A 24 -1.56 16.32 -14.09
N HIS A 25 -1.97 16.00 -12.86
CA HIS A 25 -2.31 17.00 -11.85
C HIS A 25 -1.10 17.47 -11.03
N GLU A 26 0.08 16.84 -11.16
CA GLU A 26 1.33 17.22 -10.44
C GLU A 26 1.12 17.51 -8.94
N ASN A 27 0.26 16.72 -8.29
CA ASN A 27 -0.23 16.89 -6.92
C ASN A 27 -0.94 18.23 -6.57
N GLN A 28 -1.21 19.09 -7.54
CA GLN A 28 -2.00 20.31 -7.40
C GLN A 28 -3.47 19.99 -7.06
N ALA A 29 -3.99 20.60 -5.99
CA ALA A 29 -5.28 20.25 -5.41
C ALA A 29 -6.48 20.61 -6.31
N GLU A 30 -6.35 21.72 -7.04
CA GLU A 30 -7.28 22.24 -8.03
C GLU A 30 -7.37 21.34 -9.27
N MET A 31 -6.30 20.61 -9.58
CA MET A 31 -6.22 19.70 -10.74
C MET A 31 -6.70 18.29 -10.42
N LYS A 32 -6.74 17.90 -9.14
CA LYS A 32 -7.21 16.58 -8.71
C LYS A 32 -8.72 16.43 -8.88
N GLY A 33 -9.10 15.40 -9.63
CA GLY A 33 -10.48 14.94 -9.73
C GLY A 33 -10.99 14.32 -8.42
N LEU A 34 -12.30 14.09 -8.34
CA LEU A 34 -12.97 13.53 -7.16
C LEU A 34 -12.33 12.20 -6.72
N TYR A 35 -12.05 11.32 -7.68
CA TYR A 35 -11.47 10.00 -7.43
C TYR A 35 -10.13 10.08 -6.68
N SER A 36 -9.20 10.90 -7.18
CA SER A 36 -7.89 11.12 -6.56
C SER A 36 -8.01 11.76 -5.18
N LYS A 37 -8.93 12.73 -5.00
CA LYS A 37 -9.16 13.41 -3.71
C LYS A 37 -9.67 12.45 -2.64
N VAL A 38 -10.62 11.59 -2.98
CA VAL A 38 -11.17 10.58 -2.05
C VAL A 38 -10.08 9.59 -1.65
N LEU A 39 -9.35 9.03 -2.62
CA LEU A 39 -8.28 8.06 -2.34
C LEU A 39 -7.13 8.68 -1.54
N GLU A 40 -6.75 9.92 -1.81
CA GLU A 40 -5.75 10.65 -1.03
C GLU A 40 -6.20 10.84 0.42
N GLY A 41 -7.44 11.25 0.65
CA GLY A 41 -7.99 11.38 2.00
C GLY A 41 -7.99 10.06 2.78
N LEU A 42 -8.37 8.94 2.12
CA LEU A 42 -8.31 7.61 2.71
C LEU A 42 -6.88 7.17 3.01
N LEU A 43 -5.95 7.43 2.10
CA LEU A 43 -4.53 7.11 2.27
C LEU A 43 -3.91 7.88 3.44
N ILE A 44 -4.19 9.19 3.56
CA ILE A 44 -3.72 10.01 4.69
C ILE A 44 -4.22 9.44 6.02
N ARG A 45 -5.52 9.11 6.11
CA ARG A 45 -6.11 8.49 7.32
C ARG A 45 -5.43 7.16 7.63
N ARG A 46 -5.24 6.30 6.63
CA ARG A 46 -4.57 5.00 6.79
C ARG A 46 -3.12 5.17 7.26
N ASN A 47 -2.38 6.11 6.70
CA ASN A 47 -1.00 6.39 7.08
C ASN A 47 -0.87 6.87 8.52
N SER A 48 -1.81 7.70 8.99
CA SER A 48 -1.88 8.11 10.40
C SER A 48 -2.06 6.92 11.34
N ILE A 49 -2.94 5.97 10.98
CA ILE A 49 -3.12 4.73 11.75
C ILE A 49 -1.86 3.87 11.71
N LYS A 50 -1.24 3.67 10.54
CA LYS A 50 0.01 2.92 10.42
C LYS A 50 1.15 3.51 11.24
N LYS A 51 1.24 4.84 11.34
CA LYS A 51 2.24 5.52 12.19
C LYS A 51 2.06 5.17 13.67
N ARG A 52 0.80 5.18 14.15
CA ARG A 52 0.49 4.76 15.52
C ARG A 52 0.75 3.27 15.74
N LEU A 53 0.45 2.44 14.74
CA LEU A 53 0.70 1.00 14.78
C LEU A 53 2.20 0.69 14.92
N ALA A 54 3.06 1.41 14.19
CA ALA A 54 4.51 1.28 14.31
C ALA A 54 4.99 1.55 15.74
N LEU A 55 4.57 2.67 16.34
CA LEU A 55 4.92 3.01 17.73
C LEU A 55 4.46 1.94 18.73
N LEU A 56 3.27 1.36 18.55
CA LEU A 56 2.79 0.29 19.41
C LEU A 56 3.55 -1.02 19.21
N ASN A 57 3.96 -1.33 17.98
CA ASN A 57 4.79 -2.51 17.71
C ASN A 57 6.17 -2.38 18.37
N ASP A 58 6.79 -1.19 18.31
CA ASP A 58 8.06 -0.93 19.01
C ASP A 58 7.88 -1.14 20.52
N LYS A 59 6.81 -0.58 21.09
CA LYS A 59 6.47 -0.77 22.52
C LYS A 59 6.21 -2.24 22.86
N LYS A 60 5.54 -2.98 21.98
CA LYS A 60 5.29 -4.41 22.16
C LYS A 60 6.63 -5.18 22.23
N GLU A 61 7.54 -4.91 21.31
CA GLU A 61 8.87 -5.54 21.28
C GLU A 61 9.68 -5.24 22.56
N GLU A 62 9.62 -4.00 23.05
CA GLU A 62 10.25 -3.63 24.33
C GLU A 62 9.66 -4.39 25.53
N LEU A 63 8.34 -4.55 25.58
CA LEU A 63 7.66 -5.30 26.63
C LEU A 63 8.00 -6.79 26.56
N GLU A 64 8.07 -7.37 25.36
CA GLU A 64 8.46 -8.77 25.15
C GLU A 64 9.89 -9.02 25.66
N LYS A 65 10.83 -8.10 25.37
CA LYS A 65 12.20 -8.19 25.92
C LYS A 65 12.21 -8.16 27.46
N LYS A 66 11.39 -7.31 28.10
CA LYS A 66 11.30 -7.23 29.56
C LYS A 66 10.70 -8.50 30.17
N ILE A 67 9.67 -9.06 29.53
CA ILE A 67 9.04 -10.31 29.97
C ILE A 67 10.04 -11.46 29.87
N ASN A 68 10.70 -11.63 28.71
CA ASN A 68 11.69 -12.68 28.51
C ASN A 68 12.85 -12.58 29.52
N LEU A 69 13.36 -11.37 29.79
CA LEU A 69 14.42 -11.15 30.78
C LEU A 69 13.98 -11.49 32.23
N ALA A 70 12.71 -11.27 32.56
CA ALA A 70 12.17 -11.64 33.87
C ALA A 70 12.06 -13.16 34.00
N GLU A 71 11.56 -13.82 32.96
CA GLU A 71 11.44 -15.28 32.88
C GLU A 71 12.81 -15.97 32.93
N GLU A 72 13.82 -15.47 32.20
CA GLU A 72 15.20 -15.98 32.24
C GLU A 72 15.84 -15.88 33.64
N ARG A 73 15.42 -14.90 34.44
CA ARG A 73 15.91 -14.67 35.81
C ARG A 73 15.06 -15.35 36.87
N ASP A 74 14.07 -16.15 36.46
CA ASP A 74 13.08 -16.78 37.34
C ASP A 74 12.33 -15.77 38.25
N ILE A 75 12.17 -14.54 37.74
CA ILE A 75 11.46 -13.46 38.39
C ILE A 75 9.99 -13.51 37.96
N VAL A 76 9.08 -13.46 38.94
CA VAL A 76 7.64 -13.42 38.67
C VAL A 76 7.29 -12.15 37.89
N VAL A 77 6.81 -12.34 36.66
CA VAL A 77 6.25 -11.26 35.83
C VAL A 77 5.02 -10.68 36.52
N THR A 78 5.06 -9.38 36.83
CA THR A 78 3.99 -8.69 37.56
C THR A 78 2.69 -8.64 36.75
N ASP A 79 1.55 -8.69 37.44
CA ASP A 79 0.24 -8.55 36.80
C ASP A 79 0.08 -7.21 36.05
N THR A 80 0.73 -6.16 36.55
CA THR A 80 0.79 -4.86 35.88
C THR A 80 1.43 -4.99 34.49
N LEU A 81 2.59 -5.64 34.39
CA LEU A 81 3.31 -5.83 33.12
C LEU A 81 2.52 -6.71 32.14
N LYS A 82 1.89 -7.78 32.64
CA LYS A 82 1.00 -8.64 31.83
C LYS A 82 -0.20 -7.86 31.30
N SER A 83 -0.82 -7.03 32.13
CA SER A 83 -1.97 -6.20 31.73
C SER A 83 -1.58 -5.15 30.69
N GLU A 84 -0.39 -4.54 30.84
CA GLU A 84 0.12 -3.55 29.90
C GLU A 84 0.40 -4.21 28.54
N TYR A 85 1.09 -5.35 28.53
CA TYR A 85 1.33 -6.13 27.31
C TYR A 85 0.01 -6.50 26.63
N SER A 86 -0.95 -7.05 27.39
CA SER A 86 -2.26 -7.44 26.86
C SER A 86 -3.01 -6.24 26.25
N SER A 87 -2.97 -5.08 26.90
CA SER A 87 -3.55 -3.84 26.40
C SER A 87 -2.89 -3.36 25.11
N VAL A 88 -1.55 -3.41 25.03
CA VAL A 88 -0.81 -3.05 23.82
C VAL A 88 -1.16 -3.97 22.66
N VAL A 89 -1.17 -5.29 22.87
CA VAL A 89 -1.55 -6.28 21.86
C VAL A 89 -2.98 -6.07 21.37
N PHE A 90 -3.93 -5.82 22.28
CA PHE A 90 -5.30 -5.52 21.92
C PHE A 90 -5.42 -4.26 21.04
N ASN A 91 -4.71 -3.19 21.43
CA ASN A 91 -4.71 -1.95 20.66
C ASN A 91 -4.07 -2.11 19.28
N ILE A 92 -2.99 -2.89 19.15
CA ILE A 92 -2.38 -3.25 17.87
C ILE A 92 -3.41 -3.94 16.98
N ALA A 93 -4.09 -4.98 17.47
CA ALA A 93 -5.10 -5.71 16.70
C ALA A 93 -6.23 -4.79 16.22
N CYS A 94 -6.71 -3.90 17.09
CA CYS A 94 -7.74 -2.92 16.75
C CYS A 94 -7.30 -1.91 15.68
N LEU A 95 -6.08 -1.39 15.77
CA LEU A 95 -5.56 -0.45 14.77
C LEU A 95 -5.23 -1.14 13.45
N ASP A 96 -4.73 -2.38 13.50
CA ASP A 96 -4.45 -3.16 12.31
C ASP A 96 -5.73 -3.50 11.54
N ALA A 97 -6.78 -3.93 12.25
CA ALA A 97 -8.10 -4.13 11.64
C ALA A 97 -8.62 -2.86 10.94
N LYS A 98 -8.45 -1.68 11.56
CA LYS A 98 -8.85 -0.40 10.97
C LYS A 98 -8.05 -0.04 9.72
N GLN A 99 -6.72 -0.21 9.73
CA GLN A 99 -5.91 0.12 8.54
C GLN A 99 -6.14 -0.88 7.41
N LEU A 100 -6.40 -2.16 7.72
CA LEU A 100 -6.76 -3.19 6.75
C LEU A 100 -8.12 -2.91 6.12
N ALA A 101 -9.12 -2.50 6.90
CA ALA A 101 -10.42 -2.09 6.37
C ALA A 101 -10.28 -0.93 5.38
N LEU A 102 -9.48 0.09 5.71
CA LEU A 102 -9.18 1.20 4.78
C LEU A 102 -8.44 0.72 3.53
N LYS A 103 -7.47 -0.20 3.66
CA LYS A 103 -6.76 -0.79 2.52
C LYS A 103 -7.72 -1.51 1.57
N VAL A 104 -8.57 -2.39 2.12
CA VAL A 104 -9.56 -3.14 1.34
C VAL A 104 -10.50 -2.18 0.63
N TYR A 105 -11.04 -1.20 1.36
CA TYR A 105 -11.94 -0.20 0.79
C TYR A 105 -11.31 0.59 -0.37
N MET A 106 -10.05 1.03 -0.22
CA MET A 106 -9.30 1.69 -1.29
C MET A 106 -9.07 0.76 -2.50
N ASN A 107 -8.74 -0.51 -2.26
CA ASN A 107 -8.52 -1.48 -3.33
C ASN A 107 -9.82 -1.81 -4.09
N THR A 108 -10.95 -1.83 -3.38
CA THR A 108 -12.28 -2.02 -3.97
C THR A 108 -12.63 -0.90 -4.95
N PHE A 109 -12.27 0.36 -4.68
CA PHE A 109 -12.49 1.46 -5.63
C PHE A 109 -11.95 1.10 -7.02
N TYR A 110 -10.68 0.68 -7.10
CA TYR A 110 -10.07 0.29 -8.38
C TYR A 110 -10.75 -0.92 -9.03
N GLY A 111 -11.17 -1.91 -8.23
CA GLY A 111 -11.91 -3.07 -8.72
C GLY A 111 -13.26 -2.69 -9.33
N GLU A 112 -14.01 -1.82 -8.65
CA GLU A 112 -15.31 -1.33 -9.10
C GLU A 112 -15.22 -0.50 -10.38
N ALA A 113 -14.12 0.23 -10.59
CA ALA A 113 -13.87 0.92 -11.86
C ALA A 113 -13.76 -0.05 -13.05
N GLY A 114 -13.39 -1.31 -12.81
CA GLY A 114 -13.34 -2.38 -13.83
C GLY A 114 -14.67 -3.14 -14.00
N ASN A 115 -15.60 -3.01 -13.05
CA ASN A 115 -16.87 -3.72 -13.04
C ASN A 115 -17.93 -2.98 -13.88
N SER A 116 -18.35 -3.55 -15.01
CA SER A 116 -19.32 -2.92 -15.91
C SER A 116 -20.72 -2.73 -15.32
N GLY A 117 -21.05 -3.41 -14.22
CA GLY A 117 -22.30 -3.19 -13.48
C GLY A 117 -22.23 -2.09 -12.43
N SER A 118 -21.04 -1.54 -12.18
CA SER A 118 -20.82 -0.52 -11.15
C SER A 118 -21.21 0.88 -11.65
N PRO A 119 -21.84 1.73 -10.82
CA PRO A 119 -22.04 3.14 -11.17
C PRO A 119 -20.71 3.91 -11.29
N PHE A 120 -19.61 3.34 -10.79
CA PHE A 120 -18.26 3.90 -10.90
C PHE A 120 -17.44 3.29 -12.04
N PHE A 121 -18.08 2.53 -12.93
CA PHE A 121 -17.39 1.87 -14.05
C PHE A 121 -16.65 2.88 -14.93
N LEU A 122 -15.33 2.72 -15.00
CA LEU A 122 -14.45 3.51 -15.84
C LEU A 122 -13.27 2.64 -16.26
N ARG A 123 -13.45 1.87 -17.34
CA ARG A 123 -12.44 0.93 -17.85
C ARG A 123 -11.08 1.57 -18.08
N ALA A 124 -11.04 2.78 -18.61
CA ALA A 124 -9.80 3.52 -18.84
C ALA A 124 -9.02 3.75 -17.55
N LEU A 125 -9.70 4.00 -16.43
CA LEU A 125 -9.07 4.14 -15.12
C LEU A 125 -8.52 2.80 -14.63
N ALA A 126 -9.33 1.74 -14.65
CA ALA A 126 -8.90 0.41 -14.20
C ALA A 126 -7.71 -0.13 -15.01
N GLY A 127 -7.78 -0.03 -16.35
CA GLY A 127 -6.70 -0.44 -17.23
C GLY A 127 -5.49 0.49 -17.16
N GLY A 128 -5.70 1.80 -16.98
CA GLY A 128 -4.61 2.76 -16.77
C GLY A 128 -3.80 2.48 -15.51
N VAL A 129 -4.47 2.24 -14.38
CA VAL A 129 -3.82 1.88 -13.11
C VAL A 129 -3.02 0.58 -13.26
N THR A 130 -3.61 -0.45 -13.87
CA THR A 130 -2.94 -1.75 -14.07
C THR A 130 -1.73 -1.63 -14.99
N SER A 131 -1.87 -0.90 -16.09
CA SER A 131 -0.79 -0.72 -17.07
C SER A 131 0.36 0.11 -16.51
N ALA A 132 0.05 1.15 -15.73
CA ALA A 132 1.06 1.90 -14.98
C ALA A 132 1.78 1.02 -13.95
N GLY A 133 1.05 0.18 -13.22
CA GLY A 133 1.63 -0.80 -12.30
C GLY A 133 2.60 -1.76 -12.99
N GLN A 134 2.19 -2.36 -14.11
CA GLN A 134 3.06 -3.23 -14.92
C GLN A 134 4.30 -2.51 -15.45
N ARG A 135 4.15 -1.26 -15.90
CA ARG A 135 5.29 -0.44 -16.34
C ARG A 135 6.27 -0.21 -15.19
N ASN A 136 5.77 0.16 -14.01
CA ASN A 136 6.58 0.47 -12.83
C ASN A 136 7.36 -0.77 -12.35
N ILE A 137 6.70 -1.91 -12.16
CA ILE A 137 7.38 -3.13 -11.69
C ILE A 137 8.45 -3.61 -12.68
N LYS A 138 8.20 -3.52 -14.00
CA LYS A 138 9.19 -3.85 -15.04
C LYS A 138 10.36 -2.87 -15.04
N LEU A 139 10.10 -1.57 -14.86
CA LEU A 139 11.13 -0.55 -14.77
C LEU A 139 12.05 -0.80 -13.56
N ILE A 140 11.48 -1.06 -12.38
CA ILE A 140 12.26 -1.37 -11.19
C ILE A 140 12.99 -2.71 -11.34
N ALA A 141 12.39 -3.73 -11.94
CA ALA A 141 13.05 -5.01 -12.21
C ALA A 141 14.31 -4.83 -13.09
N ASN A 142 14.25 -3.95 -14.08
CA ASN A 142 15.41 -3.62 -14.91
C ASN A 142 16.46 -2.82 -14.14
N LEU A 143 16.04 -1.87 -13.29
CA LEU A 143 16.94 -1.08 -12.44
C LEU A 143 17.70 -1.95 -11.43
N VAL A 144 17.05 -2.93 -10.80
CA VAL A 144 17.74 -3.79 -9.83
C VAL A 144 18.71 -4.76 -10.53
N ARG A 145 18.36 -5.25 -11.72
CA ARG A 145 19.26 -6.07 -12.55
C ARG A 145 20.52 -5.32 -12.97
N SER A 146 20.39 -4.03 -13.33
CA SER A 146 21.57 -3.22 -13.66
C SER A 146 22.49 -2.98 -12.46
N LYS A 147 21.98 -3.10 -11.23
CA LYS A 147 22.75 -3.09 -9.98
C LYS A 147 23.29 -4.46 -9.57
N ARG A 148 23.32 -5.45 -10.48
CA ARG A 148 23.80 -6.84 -10.25
C ARG A 148 22.93 -7.70 -9.32
N PHE A 149 21.75 -7.22 -8.90
CA PHE A 149 20.80 -8.07 -8.21
C PHE A 149 20.08 -8.98 -9.20
N SER A 150 19.85 -10.23 -8.79
CA SER A 150 19.01 -11.15 -9.54
C SER A 150 17.55 -11.02 -9.11
N VAL A 151 16.60 -11.00 -10.05
CA VAL A 151 15.16 -11.01 -9.75
C VAL A 151 14.66 -12.45 -9.84
N LYS A 152 14.22 -13.03 -8.70
CA LYS A 152 13.65 -14.39 -8.65
C LYS A 152 12.18 -14.41 -9.03
N TYR A 153 11.42 -13.44 -8.51
CA TYR A 153 9.98 -13.38 -8.71
C TYR A 153 9.51 -11.93 -8.60
N GLY A 154 8.36 -11.63 -9.22
CA GLY A 154 7.68 -10.36 -9.09
C GLY A 154 6.18 -10.56 -9.09
N ASP A 155 5.49 -9.88 -8.18
CA ASP A 155 4.03 -9.93 -8.06
C ASP A 155 3.49 -8.53 -7.79
N THR A 156 2.71 -8.03 -8.73
CA THR A 156 1.92 -6.79 -8.68
C THR A 156 2.73 -5.53 -8.36
N ASP A 157 3.14 -5.35 -7.11
CA ASP A 157 3.89 -4.22 -6.57
C ASP A 157 5.16 -4.62 -5.81
N SER A 158 5.55 -5.90 -5.85
CA SER A 158 6.69 -6.46 -5.12
C SER A 158 7.66 -7.22 -6.01
N LEU A 159 8.95 -7.17 -5.68
CA LEU A 159 10.01 -7.94 -6.33
C LEU A 159 10.81 -8.70 -5.26
N TYR A 160 11.10 -9.97 -5.54
CA TYR A 160 11.91 -10.84 -4.71
C TYR A 160 13.28 -10.98 -5.36
N LEU A 161 14.30 -10.55 -4.64
CA LEU A 161 15.65 -10.39 -5.17
C LEU A 161 16.63 -11.39 -4.53
N VAL A 162 17.70 -11.68 -5.24
CA VAL A 162 18.90 -12.32 -4.71
C VAL A 162 20.05 -11.33 -4.83
N CYS A 163 20.73 -11.11 -3.70
CA CYS A 163 21.91 -10.25 -3.64
C CYS A 163 23.02 -10.81 -4.54
N PRO A 164 23.81 -9.96 -5.20
CA PRO A 164 25.03 -10.41 -5.86
C PRO A 164 25.95 -11.08 -4.84
N GLU A 165 26.71 -12.08 -5.30
CA GLU A 165 27.86 -12.58 -4.54
C GLU A 165 28.90 -11.45 -4.43
N GLU A 166 29.57 -11.36 -3.27
CA GLU A 166 30.61 -10.35 -2.98
C GLU A 166 31.82 -10.46 -3.92
#